data_AF-A0A2G9QAU6-F1
#
_entry.id   AF-A0A2G9QAU6-F1
#
_cell.length_a   1.000
_cell.length_b   1.000
_cell.length_c   1.000
_cell.angle_alpha   90.00
_cell.angle_beta   90.00
_cell.angle_gamma   90.00
#
_symmetry.space_group_name_H-M   'P 1'
#
loop_
_entity.id
_entity.type
_entity.pdbx_description
1 polymer ?
#
loop_
_entity_poly.entity_id
_entity_poly.type
_entity_poly.pdbx_seq_one_letter_code
_entity_poly.pdbx_strand_id
1 'polypeptide(L)'
;MPSPRLLKTHMPIKLLPPSFLEKNTKVIYVARNAKDCMVSYYYFQLMNNGLPDPGTWNEYFSTFLAGDDNPMANYSVLSSQLMDQSVSKFMRKGIISSTRK
;
A
#
# COMPACT_ATOMS: atom_id res chain seq x y z
N MET A 1 0.34 20.47 16.55
CA MET A 1 0.25 19.40 17.58
C MET A 1 1.54 19.33 18.39
N PRO A 2 1.44 19.39 19.73
CA PRO A 2 2.59 19.19 20.63
C PRO A 2 3.14 17.76 20.51
N SER A 3 4.42 17.59 20.84
CA SER A 3 5.09 16.27 20.83
C SER A 3 4.76 15.46 22.10
N PRO A 4 4.74 14.12 22.03
CA PRO A 4 5.04 13.26 20.88
C PRO A 4 3.85 13.06 19.93
N ARG A 5 4.13 12.86 18.63
CA ARG A 5 3.11 12.61 17.61
C ARG A 5 3.13 11.14 17.18
N LEU A 6 1.98 10.48 17.21
CA LEU A 6 1.79 9.14 16.64
C LEU A 6 1.17 9.26 15.25
N LEU A 7 1.85 8.75 14.24
CA LEU A 7 1.41 8.79 12.85
C LEU A 7 1.43 7.37 12.29
N LYS A 8 0.36 7.00 11.57
CA LYS A 8 0.27 5.75 10.81
C LYS A 8 0.25 6.10 9.33
N THR A 9 1.04 5.39 8.54
CA THR A 9 1.05 5.54 7.09
C THR A 9 1.18 4.19 6.42
N HIS A 10 0.56 4.06 5.25
CA HIS A 10 0.75 2.95 4.33
C HIS A 10 1.78 3.29 3.23
N MET A 11 2.30 4.51 3.23
CA MET A 11 3.24 4.99 2.22
C MET A 11 4.58 4.24 2.30
N PRO A 12 5.15 3.84 1.16
CA PRO A 12 6.53 3.36 1.08
C PRO A 12 7.52 4.39 1.63
N ILE A 13 8.60 3.92 2.23
CA ILE A 13 9.64 4.76 2.84
C ILE A 13 10.18 5.83 1.87
N LYS A 14 10.31 5.50 0.58
CA LYS A 14 10.81 6.42 -0.46
C LYS A 14 9.92 7.63 -0.72
N LEU A 15 8.64 7.54 -0.39
CA LEU A 15 7.66 8.61 -0.57
C LEU A 15 7.43 9.38 0.74
N LEU A 16 8.06 8.97 1.85
CA LEU A 16 8.01 9.73 3.09
C LEU A 16 8.90 10.97 2.99
N PRO A 17 8.56 12.07 3.67
CA PRO A 17 9.42 13.25 3.71
C PRO A 17 10.81 12.87 4.24
N PRO A 18 11.92 13.30 3.59
CA PRO A 18 13.29 12.97 4.01
C PRO A 18 13.55 13.30 5.49
N SER A 19 12.91 14.36 5.98
CA SER A 19 12.97 14.79 7.38
C SER A 19 12.57 13.71 8.40
N PHE A 20 11.77 12.70 8.03
CA PHE A 20 11.45 11.58 8.92
C PHE A 20 12.67 10.72 9.21
N LEU A 21 13.50 10.50 8.19
CA LEU A 21 14.72 9.68 8.27
C LEU A 21 15.85 10.47 8.92
N GLU A 22 15.97 11.76 8.62
CA GLU A 22 17.01 12.65 9.16
C GLU A 22 16.85 12.93 10.66
N LYS A 23 15.62 13.03 11.16
CA LYS A 23 15.34 13.40 12.56
C LYS A 23 15.33 12.23 13.56
N ASN A 24 15.90 11.08 13.20
CA ASN A 24 15.94 9.87 14.05
C ASN A 24 14.54 9.47 14.59
N THR A 25 13.51 9.60 13.76
CA THR A 25 12.14 9.21 14.14
C THR A 25 12.07 7.69 14.31
N LYS A 26 11.39 7.21 15.36
CA LYS A 26 11.16 5.78 15.56
C LYS A 26 10.09 5.27 14.59
N VAL A 27 10.41 4.24 13.82
CA VAL A 27 9.50 3.63 12.82
C VAL A 27 9.25 2.18 13.19
N ILE A 28 7.97 1.79 13.23
CA ILE A 28 7.55 0.40 13.41
C ILE A 28 6.89 -0.04 12.10
N TYR A 29 7.49 -1.04 11.44
CA TYR A 29 6.93 -1.65 10.24
C TYR A 29 6.16 -2.92 10.60
N VAL A 30 4.94 -3.04 10.08
CA VAL A 30 4.08 -4.21 10.31
C VAL A 30 3.92 -4.94 8.98
N ALA A 31 4.39 -6.18 8.92
CA ALA A 31 4.25 -7.06 7.76
C ALA A 31 3.23 -8.18 8.05
N ARG A 32 2.53 -8.64 7.01
CA ARG A 32 1.60 -9.77 7.07
C ARG A 32 1.76 -10.61 5.80
N ASN A 33 1.37 -11.89 5.87
CA ASN A 33 1.34 -12.77 4.71
C ASN A 33 0.50 -12.15 3.58
N ALA A 34 1.04 -12.12 2.36
CA ALA A 34 0.37 -11.50 1.21
C ALA A 34 -1.00 -12.12 0.91
N LYS A 35 -1.16 -13.43 1.13
CA LYS A 35 -2.44 -14.14 0.94
C LYS A 35 -3.50 -13.63 1.91
N ASP A 36 -3.13 -13.44 3.17
CA ASP A 36 -4.03 -12.93 4.20
C ASP A 36 -4.35 -11.45 3.99
N CYS A 37 -3.38 -10.67 3.52
CA CYS A 37 -3.61 -9.27 3.14
C CYS A 37 -4.63 -9.16 2.00
N MET A 38 -4.52 -9.98 0.97
CA MET A 38 -5.44 -10.01 -0.16
C MET A 38 -6.87 -10.35 0.28
N VAL A 39 -7.05 -11.43 1.07
CA VAL A 39 -8.37 -11.80 1.61
C VAL A 39 -8.96 -10.65 2.42
N SER A 40 -8.17 -10.10 3.35
CA SER A 40 -8.62 -8.98 4.19
C SER A 40 -9.01 -7.76 3.38
N TYR A 41 -8.30 -7.47 2.29
CA TYR A 41 -8.51 -6.27 1.49
C TYR A 41 -9.72 -6.41 0.55
N TYR A 42 -9.99 -7.60 0.02
CA TYR A 42 -11.21 -7.91 -0.73
C TYR A 42 -12.48 -7.60 0.08
N TYR A 43 -12.56 -8.13 1.31
CA TYR A 43 -13.70 -7.86 2.19
C TYR A 43 -13.75 -6.41 2.66
N PHE A 44 -12.59 -5.76 2.89
CA PHE A 44 -12.56 -4.34 3.19
C PHE A 44 -13.15 -3.48 2.07
N GLN A 45 -12.89 -3.80 0.81
CA GLN A 45 -13.50 -3.12 -0.34
C GLN A 45 -15.01 -3.36 -0.41
N LEU A 46 -15.48 -4.58 -0.20
CA LEU A 46 -16.92 -4.89 -0.13
C LEU A 46 -17.66 -4.11 0.96
N MET A 47 -16.97 -3.81 2.08
CA MET A 47 -17.53 -3.04 3.19
C MET A 47 -17.47 -1.51 2.97
N ASN A 48 -16.64 -1.04 2.05
CA ASN A 48 -16.35 0.38 1.88
C ASN A 48 -16.91 0.91 0.56
N ASN A 49 -18.08 1.53 0.63
CA ASN A 49 -18.81 2.09 -0.51
C ASN A 49 -18.05 3.20 -1.27
N GLY A 50 -16.96 3.73 -0.72
CA GLY A 50 -16.10 4.72 -1.38
C GLY A 50 -15.05 4.13 -2.31
N LEU A 51 -14.90 2.80 -2.34
CA LEU A 51 -13.98 2.09 -3.24
C LEU A 51 -14.75 1.46 -4.40
N PRO A 52 -14.10 1.29 -5.57
CA PRO A 52 -14.69 0.55 -6.68
C PRO A 52 -14.97 -0.90 -6.26
N ASP A 53 -16.02 -1.47 -6.85
CA ASP A 53 -16.42 -2.86 -6.61
C ASP A 53 -15.24 -3.81 -6.94
N PRO A 54 -14.84 -4.70 -6.02
CA PRO A 54 -13.70 -5.58 -6.25
C PRO A 54 -13.98 -6.72 -7.24
N GLY A 55 -15.21 -6.88 -7.72
CA GLY A 55 -15.61 -7.94 -8.63
C GLY A 55 -15.61 -9.32 -7.96
N THR A 56 -15.48 -10.38 -8.76
CA THR A 56 -15.45 -11.75 -8.22
C THR A 56 -14.10 -12.09 -7.59
N TRP A 57 -14.09 -13.05 -6.65
CA TRP A 57 -12.86 -13.48 -5.98
C TRP A 57 -11.74 -13.93 -6.93
N ASN A 58 -12.08 -14.64 -8.02
CA ASN A 58 -11.08 -15.16 -8.97
C ASN A 58 -10.45 -14.05 -9.81
N GLU A 59 -11.25 -13.07 -10.23
CA GLU A 59 -10.77 -11.86 -10.91
C GLU A 59 -9.86 -11.08 -9.97
N TYR A 60 -10.33 -10.85 -8.74
CA TYR A 60 -9.57 -10.16 -7.72
C TYR A 60 -8.21 -10.81 -7.43
N PHE A 61 -8.20 -12.13 -7.29
CA PHE A 61 -6.98 -12.91 -7.10
C PHE A 61 -5.98 -12.71 -8.24
N SER A 62 -6.47 -12.80 -9.47
CA SER A 62 -5.65 -12.64 -10.68
C SER A 62 -5.09 -11.22 -10.78
N THR A 63 -5.91 -10.20 -10.53
CA THR A 63 -5.51 -8.79 -10.51
C THR A 63 -4.50 -8.49 -9.41
N PHE A 64 -4.72 -9.03 -8.20
CA PHE A 64 -3.80 -8.85 -7.08
C PHE A 64 -2.42 -9.47 -7.37
N LEU A 65 -2.37 -10.63 -8.03
CA LEU A 65 -1.12 -11.29 -8.43
C LEU A 65 -0.42 -10.61 -9.60
N ALA A 66 -1.18 -10.09 -10.58
CA ALA A 66 -0.62 -9.30 -11.67
C ALA A 66 0.10 -8.05 -11.16
N GLY A 67 -0.36 -7.52 -10.01
CA GLY A 67 0.22 -6.36 -9.35
C GLY A 67 -0.11 -5.03 -10.03
N ASP A 68 -0.95 -5.07 -11.06
CA ASP A 68 -1.21 -3.92 -11.92
C ASP A 68 -2.39 -3.05 -11.43
N ASP A 69 -3.37 -3.56 -10.69
CA ASP A 69 -4.56 -2.76 -10.33
C ASP A 69 -5.12 -3.05 -8.93
N ASN A 70 -4.36 -2.73 -7.88
CA ASN A 70 -4.96 -2.53 -6.57
C ASN A 70 -5.07 -1.02 -6.30
N PRO A 71 -6.28 -0.42 -6.36
CA PRO A 71 -6.50 1.02 -6.30
C PRO A 71 -5.92 1.72 -5.06
N MET A 72 -5.72 0.99 -3.96
CA MET A 72 -5.09 1.51 -2.74
C MET A 72 -3.60 1.22 -2.66
N ALA A 73 -3.13 0.13 -3.27
CA ALA A 73 -1.69 -0.14 -3.34
C ALA A 73 -1.02 0.81 -4.35
N ASN A 74 -1.63 1.03 -5.51
CA ASN A 74 -1.15 1.94 -6.55
C ASN A 74 -1.61 3.39 -6.33
N TYR A 75 -2.41 3.66 -5.28
CA TYR A 75 -2.98 4.96 -4.97
C TYR A 75 -3.78 5.59 -6.13
N SER A 76 -4.37 4.79 -7.04
CA SER A 76 -5.18 5.29 -8.16
C SER A 76 -6.47 5.97 -7.74
N VAL A 77 -6.94 5.74 -6.51
CA VAL A 77 -8.07 6.49 -5.93
C VAL A 77 -7.69 7.88 -5.44
N LEU A 78 -6.40 8.20 -5.34
CA LEU A 78 -5.94 9.54 -4.95
C LEU A 78 -5.78 10.42 -6.19
N SER A 79 -6.26 11.66 -6.10
CA SER A 79 -6.07 12.66 -7.16
C SER A 79 -4.58 12.86 -7.47
N SER A 80 -4.26 13.13 -8.74
CA SER A 80 -2.89 13.46 -9.19
C SER A 80 -2.31 14.69 -8.49
N GLN A 81 -3.16 15.59 -7.96
CA GLN A 81 -2.74 16.70 -7.12
C GLN A 81 -2.22 16.25 -5.74
N LEU A 82 -2.66 15.09 -5.25
CA LEU A 82 -2.28 14.54 -3.96
C LEU A 82 -1.16 13.49 -4.08
N MET A 83 -1.19 12.67 -5.13
CA MET A 83 -0.13 11.70 -5.44
C MET A 83 0.13 11.62 -6.94
N ASP A 84 1.29 12.11 -7.36
CA ASP A 84 1.77 11.98 -8.73
C ASP A 84 2.45 10.61 -8.94
N GLN A 85 1.75 9.73 -9.65
CA GLN A 85 2.23 8.38 -9.95
C GLN A 85 3.28 8.35 -11.08
N SER A 86 3.47 9.46 -11.83
CA SER A 86 4.50 9.56 -12.87
C SER A 86 5.91 9.60 -12.30
N VAL A 87 6.05 10.06 -11.06
CA VAL A 87 7.32 10.13 -10.33
C VAL A 87 7.77 8.75 -9.82
N SER A 88 6.82 7.83 -9.60
CA SER A 88 7.14 6.49 -9.12
C SER A 88 6.01 5.49 -9.40
N LYS A 89 6.20 4.62 -10.39
CA LYS A 89 5.36 3.44 -10.59
C LYS A 89 5.55 2.48 -9.40
N PHE A 90 4.57 2.40 -8.51
CA PHE A 90 4.58 1.48 -7.38
C PHE A 90 4.09 0.07 -7.80
N MET A 91 4.53 -0.95 -7.05
CA MET A 91 4.53 -2.40 -7.37
C MET A 91 5.56 -2.82 -8.43
N ARG A 92 6.80 -3.07 -8.00
CA ARG A 92 7.69 -3.97 -8.76
C ARG A 92 7.12 -5.38 -8.65
N LYS A 93 6.93 -6.06 -9.78
CA LYS A 93 6.66 -7.51 -9.87
C LYS A 93 7.59 -8.25 -8.92
N GLY A 94 7.07 -8.64 -7.75
CA GLY A 94 7.86 -9.30 -6.73
C GLY A 94 7.99 -10.77 -7.06
N ILE A 95 9.15 -11.19 -7.54
CA ILE A 95 9.57 -12.59 -7.36
C ILE A 95 9.81 -12.76 -5.87
N ILE A 96 9.15 -13.75 -5.25
CA ILE A 96 9.40 -14.15 -3.87
C ILE A 96 10.81 -14.78 -3.85
N SER A 97 11.84 -13.98 -3.63
CA SER A 97 13.13 -14.49 -3.17
C SER A 97 13.24 -14.24 -1.67
N SER A 98 13.30 -15.33 -0.92
CA SER A 98 13.69 -15.33 0.49
C SER A 98 15.08 -14.71 0.63
N THR A 99 15.17 -13.51 1.21
CA THR A 99 16.46 -12.99 1.68
C THR A 99 16.53 -13.19 3.18
N ARG A 100 17.16 -14.30 3.58
CA ARG A 100 17.85 -14.38 4.87
C ARG A 100 19.17 -13.62 4.75
N LYS A 101 19.47 -12.91 5.84
CA LYS A 101 20.69 -12.16 6.19
C LYS A 101 20.73 -10.72 5.71
#